data_AF-A0A6N2W6H7-F1
#
_entry.id   AF-A0A6N2W6H7-F1
#
_cell.length_a   1.000
_cell.length_b   1.000
_cell.length_c   1.000
_cell.angle_alpha   90.00
_cell.angle_beta   90.00
_cell.angle_gamma   90.00
#
_symmetry.space_group_name_H-M   'P 1'
#
loop_
_entity.id
_entity.type
_entity.pdbx_description
1 polymer ?
#
loop_
_entity_poly.entity_id
_entity_poly.type
_entity_poly.pdbx_seq_one_letter_code
_entity_poly.pdbx_strand_id
1 'polypeptide(L)' 'MTNFEKIRQLSEEEMAKYIFDLEMGLREIPYCQGNDRCSYLMDSGREVPESMCTECVKKWLQQVDVEKG' A
#
# COMPACT_ATOMS: atom_id res chain seq x y z
N MET A 1 11.77 3.52 -9.83
CA MET A 1 10.33 3.64 -10.15
C MET A 1 9.54 3.53 -8.86
N THR A 2 8.64 4.48 -8.61
CA THR A 2 7.74 4.50 -7.43
C THR A 2 6.58 3.52 -7.62
N ASN A 3 5.92 3.13 -6.53
CA ASN A 3 4.70 2.32 -6.61
C ASN A 3 3.58 3.02 -7.41
N PHE A 4 3.48 4.34 -7.30
CA PHE A 4 2.56 5.14 -8.13
C PHE A 4 2.86 5.02 -9.62
N GLU A 5 4.14 5.11 -10.01
CA GLU A 5 4.56 4.96 -11.40
C GLU A 5 4.28 3.55 -11.95
N LYS A 6 4.49 2.50 -11.14
CA LYS A 6 4.14 1.11 -11.52
C LYS A 6 2.65 0.95 -11.80
N ILE A 7 1.80 1.44 -10.90
CA ILE A 7 0.34 1.36 -11.04
C ILE A 7 -0.13 2.06 -12.32
N ARG A 8 0.47 3.20 -12.65
CA ARG A 8 0.15 3.96 -13.86
C ARG A 8 0.55 3.27 -15.17
N GLN A 9 1.44 2.28 -15.12
CA GLN A 9 1.91 1.54 -16.29
C GLN A 9 1.11 0.25 -16.52
N LEU A 10 0.23 -0.14 -15.59
CA LEU A 10 -0.61 -1.32 -15.74
C LEU A 10 -1.56 -1.16 -16.93
N SER A 11 -1.70 -2.22 -17.72
CA SER A 11 -2.79 -2.37 -18.69
C SER A 11 -4.15 -2.48 -17.99
N GLU A 12 -5.24 -2.38 -18.76
CA GLU A 12 -6.60 -2.54 -18.22
C GLU A 12 -6.80 -3.92 -17.56
N GLU A 13 -6.26 -4.98 -18.16
CA GLU A 13 -6.33 -6.35 -17.62
C GLU A 13 -5.56 -6.47 -16.30
N GLU A 14 -4.34 -5.92 -16.24
CA GLU A 14 -3.53 -5.94 -15.03
C GLU A 14 -4.14 -5.08 -13.91
N MET A 15 -4.73 -3.94 -14.25
CA MET A 15 -5.45 -3.09 -13.30
C MET A 15 -6.70 -3.79 -12.77
N ALA A 16 -7.49 -4.44 -13.63
CA ALA A 16 -8.67 -5.20 -13.22
C ALA A 16 -8.30 -6.34 -12.28
N LYS A 17 -7.24 -7.09 -12.60
CA LYS A 17 -6.70 -8.12 -11.71
C LYS A 17 -6.20 -7.54 -10.39
N TYR A 18 -5.49 -6.41 -10.42
CA TYR A 18 -4.99 -5.74 -9.23
C TYR A 18 -6.11 -5.35 -8.27
N ILE A 19 -7.19 -4.76 -8.78
CA ILE A 19 -8.38 -4.40 -7.98
C ILE A 19 -9.08 -5.64 -7.43
N PHE A 20 -9.32 -6.64 -8.27
CA PHE A 20 -9.96 -7.89 -7.85
C PHE A 20 -9.18 -8.60 -6.74
N ASP A 21 -7.86 -8.70 -6.88
CA ASP A 21 -7.00 -9.31 -5.86
C ASP A 21 -7.06 -8.55 -4.52
N LEU A 22 -7.21 -7.22 -4.53
CA LEU A 22 -7.41 -6.41 -3.32
C LEU A 22 -8.77 -6.69 -2.65
N GLU A 23 -9.85 -6.69 -3.42
CA GLU A 23 -11.21 -6.92 -2.91
C GLU A 23 -11.37 -8.33 -2.33
N MET A 24 -10.70 -9.31 -2.93
CA MET A 24 -10.71 -10.71 -2.48
C MET A 24 -9.70 -11.01 -1.35
N GLY A 25 -8.91 -10.02 -0.93
CA GLY A 25 -7.84 -10.23 0.07
C GLY A 25 -6.70 -11.15 -0.40
N LEU A 26 -6.57 -11.35 -1.72
CA LEU A 26 -5.46 -12.11 -2.33
C LEU A 26 -4.18 -11.27 -2.45
N ARG A 27 -4.34 -9.95 -2.33
CA ARG A 27 -3.26 -8.97 -2.29
C ARG A 27 -3.52 -8.02 -1.12
N GLU A 28 -2.49 -7.81 -0.32
CA GLU A 28 -2.49 -6.78 0.72
C GLU A 28 -1.49 -5.69 0.35
N ILE A 29 -1.90 -4.43 0.50
CA ILE A 29 -0.98 -3.29 0.41
C ILE A 29 -0.52 -3.00 1.84
N PRO A 30 0.79 -3.16 2.15
CA PRO A 30 1.29 -2.96 3.51
C PRO A 30 1.43 -1.46 3.82
N TYR A 31 0.44 -0.63 3.53
CA TYR A 31 0.56 0.83 3.63
C TYR A 31 0.79 1.31 5.08
N CYS A 32 0.28 0.57 6.07
CA CYS A 32 0.55 0.82 7.49
C CYS A 32 1.95 0.34 7.94
N GLN A 33 2.61 -0.53 7.17
CA GLN A 33 3.95 -1.03 7.46
C GLN A 33 4.97 -0.16 6.71
N GLY A 34 5.77 0.60 7.45
CA GLY A 34 6.74 1.56 6.87
C GLY A 34 6.44 3.03 7.16
N ASN A 35 5.44 3.31 7.99
CA ASN A 35 5.31 4.58 8.70
C ASN A 35 5.29 4.26 10.20
N ASP A 36 6.36 4.63 10.93
CA ASP A 36 6.53 4.32 12.35
C ASP A 36 5.30 4.61 13.21
N ARG A 37 4.54 5.64 12.85
CA ARG A 37 3.31 6.03 13.54
C ARG A 37 2.12 5.12 13.23
N CYS A 38 2.00 4.61 12.00
CA CYS A 38 0.99 3.60 11.63
C CYS A 38 1.39 2.21 12.17
N SER A 39 2.68 1.87 12.13
CA SER A 39 3.20 0.60 12.64
C SER A 39 3.01 0.49 14.15
N TYR A 40 3.28 1.55 14.93
CA TYR A 40 2.98 1.59 16.37
C TYR A 40 1.50 1.33 16.71
N LEU A 41 0.57 1.87 15.92
CA LEU A 41 -0.86 1.66 16.16
C LEU A 41 -1.29 0.22 15.85
N MET A 42 -0.78 -0.36 14.76
CA MET A 42 -1.01 -1.78 14.45
C MET A 42 -0.44 -2.70 15.54
N ASP A 43 0.78 -2.43 16.02
CA ASP A 43 1.42 -3.21 17.10
C ASP A 43 0.65 -3.08 18.42
N SER A 44 -0.05 -1.98 18.64
CA SER A 44 -0.86 -1.73 19.83
C SER A 44 -2.25 -2.38 19.82
N GLY A 45 -2.63 -3.05 18.72
CA GLY A 45 -3.96 -3.66 18.56
C GLY A 45 -5.11 -2.63 18.46
N ARG A 46 -4.78 -1.36 18.20
CA ARG A 46 -5.77 -0.28 18.01
C ARG A 46 -6.11 -0.15 16.54
N GLU A 47 -7.37 0.18 16.27
CA GLU A 47 -7.80 0.53 14.92
C GLU A 47 -7.07 1.79 14.44
N VAL A 48 -6.54 1.75 13.21
CA VAL A 48 -5.85 2.89 12.60
C VAL A 48 -6.91 3.84 12.05
N PRO A 49 -6.94 5.13 12.44
CA PRO A 49 -7.90 6.09 11.90
C PRO A 49 -7.81 6.22 10.38
N GLU A 50 -8.95 6.36 9.70
CA GLU A 50 -9.04 6.45 8.23
C GLU A 50 -8.15 7.56 7.62
N SER A 51 -8.08 8.71 8.29
CA SER A 51 -7.22 9.83 7.88
C SER A 51 -5.74 9.45 7.89
N MET A 52 -5.32 8.59 8.81
CA MET A 52 -3.97 8.06 8.87
C MET A 52 -3.72 6.97 7.82
N CYS A 53 -4.73 6.15 7.50
CA CYS A 53 -4.66 5.18 6.42
C CYS A 53 -4.34 5.85 5.08
N THR A 54 -5.00 6.97 4.76
CA THR A 54 -4.76 7.72 3.51
C THR A 54 -3.33 8.27 3.43
N GLU A 55 -2.79 8.80 4.53
CA GLU A 55 -1.39 9.26 4.57
C GLU A 55 -0.40 8.11 4.39
N CYS A 56 -0.71 6.96 4.99
CA CYS A 56 0.11 5.76 4.91
C CYS A 56 0.09 5.18 3.48
N VAL A 57 -1.05 5.17 2.79
CA VAL A 57 -1.15 4.83 1.35
C VAL A 57 -0.35 5.82 0.49
N LYS A 58 -0.47 7.13 0.75
CA LYS A 58 0.29 8.15 0.00
C LYS A 58 1.80 7.95 0.12
N LYS A 59 2.30 7.63 1.32
CA LYS A 59 3.72 7.30 1.52
C LYS A 59 4.12 6.05 0.77
N TRP A 60 3.32 4.99 0.85
CA TRP A 60 3.58 3.75 0.12
C TRP A 60 3.65 3.98 -1.39
N LEU A 61 2.75 4.80 -1.95
CA LEU A 61 2.76 5.19 -3.36
C LEU A 61 4.06 5.89 -3.79
N GLN A 62 4.70 6.63 -2.88
CA GLN A 62 5.95 7.35 -3.12
C GLN A 62 7.20 6.49 -2.91
N GLN A 63 7.07 5.31 -2.31
CA GLN A 63 8.21 4.41 -2.12
C GLN A 63 8.76 3.96 -3.47
N VAL A 64 10.08 4.06 -3.61
CA VAL A 64 10.83 3.50 -4.73
C VAL A 64 11.02 2.02 -4.44
N ASP A 65 10.93 1.17 -5.47
CA ASP A 65 11.37 -0.22 -5.33
C ASP A 65 12.84 -0.22 -4.94
N VAL A 66 13.11 -0.49 -3.66
CA VAL A 66 14.41 -0.96 -3.25
C VAL A 66 14.36 -2.44 -3.57
N GLU A 67 14.78 -2.81 -4.78
CA GLU A 67 15.23 -4.18 -5.02
C GLU A 67 16.19 -4.49 -3.89
N LYS A 68 15.78 -5.37 -2.97
CA LYS A 68 16.67 -5.89 -1.94
C LYS A 68 17.74 -6.65 -2.71
N GLY A 69 18.92 -6.04 -2.84
CA GLY A 69 20.14 -6.74 -3.21
C GLY A 69 20.46 -7.84 -2.21
#